data_AF-A0A547P0B9-F1
#
_entry.id   AF-A0A547P0B9-F1
#
_cell.length_a   1.000
_cell.length_b   1.000
_cell.length_c   1.000
_cell.angle_alpha   90.00
_cell.angle_beta   90.00
_cell.angle_gamma   90.00
#
_symmetry.space_group_name_H-M   'P 1'
#
loop_
_entity.id
_entity.type
_entity.pdbx_description
1 polymer ?
#
loop_
_entity_poly.entity_id
_entity_poly.type
_entity_poly.pdbx_seq_one_letter_code
_entity_poly.pdbx_strand_id
1 'polypeptide(L)'
;MRHRSFTAMAALAAVLAVSGCTTENVDKTKTTSIQPAANDVSTSDLAQGKAQFRDANYGLAEQHFRKAVELKADSAEGWMGLAASYDELGRFDFADRAYDQLLKVAGRKPQIVNNMGYSQLLRGNKKRARALLMEARAGMADPTVVNANLALLNKG
;
A
#
# COMPACT_ATOMS: atom_id res chain seq x y z
N MET A 1 18.01 -10.96 87.11
CA MET A 1 17.53 -11.98 86.16
C MET A 1 16.95 -11.29 84.93
N ARG A 2 17.41 -11.70 83.74
CA ARG A 2 16.73 -11.74 82.42
C ARG A 2 16.02 -10.49 81.85
N HIS A 3 16.56 -10.06 80.69
CA HIS A 3 15.90 -9.81 79.38
C HIS A 3 14.73 -8.80 79.32
N ARG A 4 14.50 -7.98 78.29
CA ARG A 4 14.96 -7.87 76.90
C ARG A 4 14.41 -6.53 76.34
N SER A 5 15.23 -5.84 75.54
CA SER A 5 14.88 -5.30 74.21
C SER A 5 13.74 -4.29 73.97
N PHE A 6 14.18 -3.13 73.44
CA PHE A 6 13.68 -2.38 72.26
C PHE A 6 12.28 -1.74 72.28
N THR A 7 12.27 -0.40 72.21
CA THR A 7 11.47 0.36 71.22
C THR A 7 12.13 1.70 70.95
N ALA A 8 12.38 1.97 69.67
CA ALA A 8 12.83 3.24 69.14
C ALA A 8 11.76 4.33 69.27
N MET A 9 12.18 5.58 69.48
CA MET A 9 11.38 6.73 69.08
C MET A 9 12.28 7.77 68.43
N ALA A 10 11.92 8.08 67.20
CA ALA A 10 12.54 9.04 66.31
C ALA A 10 12.16 10.47 66.70
N ALA A 11 13.06 11.42 66.47
CA ALA A 11 12.72 12.82 66.24
C ALA A 11 13.51 13.29 65.01
N LEU A 12 12.85 13.25 63.86
CA LEU A 12 13.35 13.70 62.57
C LEU A 12 13.27 15.24 62.54
N ALA A 13 14.41 15.92 62.35
CA ALA A 13 14.42 17.35 62.06
C ALA A 13 13.93 17.57 60.61
N ALA A 14 12.83 18.28 60.45
CA ALA A 14 12.30 18.65 59.14
C ALA A 14 13.08 19.84 58.57
N VAL A 15 13.95 19.58 57.58
CA VAL A 15 14.54 20.61 56.72
C VAL A 15 13.65 20.76 55.50
N LEU A 16 12.98 21.90 55.36
CA LEU A 16 12.25 22.28 54.14
C LEU A 16 13.27 22.72 53.09
N ALA A 17 13.68 21.79 52.22
CA ALA A 17 14.37 22.13 50.98
C ALA A 17 13.32 22.58 49.95
N VAL A 18 13.33 23.86 49.59
CA VAL A 18 12.55 24.39 48.48
C VAL A 18 13.17 23.85 47.19
N SER A 19 12.54 22.85 46.58
CA SER A 19 12.87 22.39 45.23
C SER A 19 12.40 23.44 44.23
N GLY A 20 13.33 24.28 43.76
CA GLY A 20 13.11 25.12 42.59
C GLY A 20 12.96 24.24 41.35
N CYS A 21 11.82 24.32 40.67
CA CYS A 21 11.66 23.73 39.34
C CYS A 21 12.53 24.52 38.36
N THR A 22 13.61 23.93 37.87
CA THR A 22 14.31 24.42 36.68
C THR A 22 13.46 24.08 35.46
N THR A 23 12.91 25.08 34.79
CA THR A 23 12.34 24.90 33.46
C THR A 23 13.49 24.73 32.48
N GLU A 24 13.74 23.52 32.01
CA GLU A 24 14.65 23.28 30.89
C GLU A 24 14.10 23.97 29.64
N ASN A 25 14.92 24.80 29.00
CA ASN A 25 14.59 25.38 27.72
C ASN A 25 14.52 24.27 26.67
N VAL A 26 13.31 23.95 26.19
CA VAL A 26 13.12 23.05 25.06
C VAL A 26 13.68 23.73 23.82
N ASP A 27 14.84 23.26 23.38
CA ASP A 27 15.46 23.67 22.11
C ASP A 27 14.59 23.19 20.94
N LYS A 28 13.77 24.11 20.42
CA LYS A 28 12.85 23.89 19.29
C LYS A 28 13.57 23.73 17.95
N THR A 29 14.91 23.76 17.91
CA THR A 29 15.67 23.64 16.65
C THR A 29 16.16 22.23 16.34
N LYS A 30 16.01 21.27 17.26
CA LYS A 30 16.17 19.85 16.95
C LYS A 30 14.93 19.31 16.25
N THR A 31 14.76 19.69 14.98
CA THR A 31 13.98 18.85 14.07
C THR A 31 14.77 17.56 13.92
N THR A 32 14.28 16.47 14.50
CA THR A 32 14.77 15.13 14.19
C THR A 32 14.57 14.96 12.69
N SER A 33 15.64 15.11 11.90
CA SER A 33 15.64 14.67 10.52
C SER A 33 15.48 13.16 10.55
N ILE A 34 14.24 12.69 10.57
CA ILE A 34 13.93 11.33 10.17
C ILE A 34 14.17 11.34 8.66
N GLN A 35 15.44 11.20 8.28
CA GLN A 35 15.78 10.73 6.95
C GLN A 35 15.12 9.36 6.88
N PRO A 36 14.12 9.12 6.01
CA PRO A 36 13.70 7.76 5.75
C PRO A 36 14.97 7.05 5.33
N ALA A 37 15.35 5.99 6.04
CA ALA A 37 16.40 5.12 5.55
C ALA A 37 15.95 4.70 4.16
N ALA A 38 16.58 5.25 3.13
CA ALA A 38 16.30 5.02 1.72
C ALA A 38 16.80 3.62 1.33
N ASN A 39 16.50 2.64 2.17
CA ASN A 39 16.81 1.24 2.00
C ASN A 39 15.81 0.69 0.98
N ASP A 40 16.11 0.83 -0.31
CA ASP A 40 15.45 0.11 -1.43
C ASP A 40 13.92 -0.07 -1.29
N VAL A 41 13.25 0.97 -0.78
CA VAL A 41 11.83 0.93 -0.40
C VAL A 41 10.96 0.57 -1.61
N SER A 42 11.42 0.90 -2.82
CA SER A 42 10.76 0.59 -4.09
C SER A 42 10.64 -0.91 -4.41
N THR A 43 11.68 -1.72 -4.19
CA THR A 43 11.58 -3.18 -4.45
C THR A 43 10.78 -3.86 -3.35
N SER A 44 10.93 -3.38 -2.12
CA SER A 44 10.15 -3.83 -0.96
C SER A 44 8.66 -3.58 -1.15
N ASP A 45 8.25 -2.37 -1.52
CA ASP A 45 6.84 -2.02 -1.68
C ASP A 45 6.20 -2.75 -2.87
N LEU A 46 6.91 -2.96 -3.98
CA LEU A 46 6.36 -3.74 -5.09
C LEU A 46 6.08 -5.20 -4.68
N ALA A 47 7.00 -5.82 -3.95
CA ALA A 47 6.84 -7.19 -3.46
C ALA A 47 5.71 -7.29 -2.41
N GLN A 48 5.64 -6.33 -1.49
CA GLN A 48 4.57 -6.25 -0.50
C GLN A 48 3.20 -6.01 -1.15
N GLY A 49 3.11 -5.10 -2.13
CA GLY A 49 1.88 -4.85 -2.88
C GLY A 49 1.35 -6.11 -3.56
N LYS A 50 2.23 -6.89 -4.19
CA LYS A 50 1.86 -8.20 -4.77
C LYS A 50 1.40 -9.19 -3.72
N ALA A 51 2.06 -9.25 -2.57
CA ALA A 51 1.67 -10.14 -1.48
C ALA A 51 0.26 -9.79 -0.97
N GLN A 52 0.04 -8.53 -0.64
CA GLN A 52 -1.27 -8.04 -0.19
C GLN A 52 -2.36 -8.24 -1.24
N PHE A 53 -2.05 -8.08 -2.53
CA PHE A 53 -3.01 -8.31 -3.60
C PHE A 53 -3.42 -9.79 -3.70
N ARG A 54 -2.46 -10.72 -3.58
CA ARG A 54 -2.76 -12.17 -3.56
C ARG A 54 -3.63 -12.56 -2.37
N ASP A 55 -3.44 -11.89 -1.24
CA ASP A 55 -4.22 -12.10 -0.02
C ASP A 55 -5.57 -11.35 -0.03
N ALA A 56 -5.94 -10.76 -1.17
CA ALA A 56 -7.15 -9.94 -1.36
C ALA A 56 -7.25 -8.70 -0.45
N ASN A 57 -6.14 -8.28 0.17
CA ASN A 57 -6.04 -7.05 0.95
C ASN A 57 -5.83 -5.84 0.01
N TYR A 58 -6.78 -5.59 -0.89
CA TYR A 58 -6.62 -4.64 -1.99
C TYR A 58 -6.34 -3.20 -1.54
N GLY A 59 -6.82 -2.80 -0.36
CA GLY A 59 -6.49 -1.49 0.23
C GLY A 59 -5.02 -1.38 0.64
N LEU A 60 -4.43 -2.44 1.20
CA LEU A 60 -2.99 -2.47 1.51
C LEU A 60 -2.15 -2.61 0.25
N ALA A 61 -2.62 -3.42 -0.72
CA ALA A 61 -1.98 -3.55 -2.02
C ALA A 61 -1.88 -2.21 -2.73
N GLU A 62 -2.98 -1.44 -2.77
CA GLU A 62 -3.01 -0.07 -3.31
C GLU A 62 -1.94 0.81 -2.68
N GLN A 63 -1.84 0.83 -1.35
CA GLN A 63 -0.87 1.69 -0.66
C GLN A 63 0.57 1.36 -1.03
N HIS A 64 0.89 0.07 -1.11
CA HIS A 64 2.22 -0.39 -1.49
C HIS A 64 2.52 -0.12 -2.96
N PHE A 65 1.60 -0.41 -3.88
CA PHE A 65 1.79 -0.10 -5.29
C PHE A 65 1.90 1.40 -5.55
N ARG A 66 1.12 2.22 -4.84
CA ARG A 66 1.19 3.68 -4.91
C ARG A 66 2.56 4.19 -4.48
N LYS A 67 3.09 3.73 -3.34
CA LYS A 67 4.47 4.05 -2.93
C LYS A 67 5.50 3.61 -3.97
N ALA A 68 5.32 2.42 -4.56
CA ALA A 68 6.23 1.92 -5.58
C ALA A 68 6.28 2.83 -6.82
N VAL A 69 5.14 3.37 -7.28
CA VAL A 69 5.10 4.29 -8.43
C VAL A 69 5.46 5.74 -8.07
N GLU A 70 5.24 6.17 -6.83
CA GLU A 70 5.75 7.46 -6.32
C GLU A 70 7.29 7.48 -6.30
N LEU A 71 7.93 6.33 -6.02
CA LEU A 71 9.39 6.18 -6.03
C LEU A 71 9.96 5.91 -7.43
N LYS A 72 9.26 5.11 -8.24
CA LYS A 72 9.66 4.76 -9.62
C LYS A 72 8.47 4.91 -10.57
N ALA A 73 8.31 6.11 -11.10
CA ALA A 73 7.20 6.47 -11.99
C ALA A 73 7.20 5.70 -13.32
N ASP A 74 8.31 5.06 -13.70
CA ASP A 74 8.45 4.20 -14.88
C ASP A 74 8.24 2.70 -14.57
N SER A 75 7.79 2.36 -13.36
CA SER A 75 7.48 0.98 -13.00
C SER A 75 6.14 0.52 -13.60
N ALA A 76 6.20 -0.10 -14.78
CA ALA A 76 5.03 -0.71 -15.42
C ALA A 76 4.31 -1.70 -14.50
N GLU A 77 5.07 -2.49 -13.73
CA GLU A 77 4.48 -3.45 -12.80
C GLU A 77 3.79 -2.78 -11.61
N GLY A 78 4.35 -1.67 -11.10
CA GLY A 78 3.73 -0.87 -10.06
C GLY A 78 2.40 -0.26 -10.52
N TRP A 79 2.38 0.34 -11.72
CA TRP A 79 1.14 0.88 -12.30
C TRP A 79 0.10 -0.20 -12.58
N MET A 80 0.51 -1.38 -13.04
CA MET A 80 -0.39 -2.52 -13.25
C MET A 80 -1.02 -3.00 -11.94
N GLY A 81 -0.21 -3.16 -10.88
CA GLY A 81 -0.70 -3.55 -9.57
C GLY A 81 -1.63 -2.49 -8.95
N LEU A 82 -1.31 -1.21 -9.14
CA LEU A 82 -2.14 -0.10 -8.67
C LEU A 82 -3.50 -0.06 -9.38
N ALA A 83 -3.52 -0.21 -10.72
CA ALA A 83 -4.75 -0.26 -11.50
C ALA A 83 -5.64 -1.45 -11.08
N ALA A 84 -5.05 -2.63 -10.97
CA ALA A 84 -5.76 -3.83 -10.53
C ALA A 84 -6.30 -3.69 -9.10
N SER A 85 -5.55 -3.07 -8.19
CA SER A 85 -6.01 -2.83 -6.82
C SER A 85 -7.21 -1.89 -6.80
N TYR A 86 -7.19 -0.82 -7.61
CA TYR A 86 -8.36 0.07 -7.74
C TYR A 86 -9.57 -0.61 -8.39
N ASP A 87 -9.36 -1.51 -9.36
CA ASP A 87 -10.42 -2.31 -9.97
C ASP A 87 -11.14 -3.17 -8.92
N GLU A 88 -10.39 -3.91 -8.10
CA GLU A 88 -10.95 -4.76 -7.04
C GLU A 88 -11.62 -3.95 -5.91
N LEU A 89 -11.19 -2.70 -5.70
CA LEU A 89 -11.82 -1.76 -4.77
C LEU A 89 -13.05 -1.05 -5.36
N GLY A 90 -13.39 -1.28 -6.64
CA GLY A 90 -14.46 -0.57 -7.34
C GLY A 90 -14.18 0.93 -7.59
N ARG A 91 -12.93 1.36 -7.40
CA ARG A 91 -12.46 2.74 -7.58
C ARG A 91 -12.05 2.98 -9.02
N PHE A 92 -13.00 2.77 -9.92
CA PHE A 92 -12.76 2.68 -11.36
C PHE A 92 -12.18 3.93 -12.01
N ASP A 93 -12.47 5.11 -11.47
CA ASP A 93 -11.89 6.37 -11.94
C ASP A 93 -10.38 6.45 -11.67
N PHE A 94 -9.92 5.91 -10.53
CA PHE A 94 -8.50 5.78 -10.22
C PHE A 94 -7.84 4.66 -11.03
N ALA A 95 -8.55 3.55 -11.26
CA ALA A 95 -8.07 2.47 -12.12
C ALA A 95 -7.79 2.98 -13.55
N ASP A 96 -8.71 3.77 -14.13
CA ASP A 96 -8.51 4.36 -15.47
C ASP A 96 -7.26 5.25 -15.52
N ARG A 97 -7.06 6.12 -14.51
CA ARG A 97 -5.85 6.95 -14.44
C ARG A 97 -4.57 6.13 -14.32
N ALA A 98 -4.59 5.04 -13.54
CA ALA A 98 -3.44 4.15 -13.41
C ALA A 98 -3.16 3.37 -14.71
N TYR A 99 -4.20 2.92 -15.42
CA TYR A 99 -4.05 2.33 -16.75
C TYR A 99 -3.50 3.33 -17.77
N ASP A 100 -3.92 4.60 -17.74
CA ASP A 100 -3.37 5.63 -18.63
C ASP A 100 -1.87 5.83 -18.40
N GLN A 101 -1.41 5.82 -17.15
CA GLN A 101 0.03 5.88 -16.85
C GLN A 101 0.75 4.61 -17.30
N LEU A 102 0.17 3.43 -17.04
CA LEU A 102 0.71 2.15 -17.49
C LEU A 102 0.89 2.12 -19.02
N LEU A 103 -0.08 2.63 -19.78
CA LEU A 103 -0.02 2.70 -21.24
C LEU A 103 1.08 3.64 -21.72
N LYS A 104 1.33 4.76 -21.03
CA LYS A 104 2.45 5.66 -21.36
C LYS A 104 3.81 5.01 -21.14
N VAL A 105 3.95 4.24 -20.07
CA VAL A 105 5.23 3.62 -19.67
C VAL A 105 5.53 2.33 -20.42
N ALA A 106 4.53 1.47 -20.59
CA ALA A 106 4.71 0.12 -21.14
C ALA A 106 4.15 -0.07 -22.55
N GLY A 107 3.40 0.90 -23.07
CA GLY A 107 2.65 0.77 -24.31
C GLY A 107 1.44 -0.16 -24.17
N ARG A 108 0.67 -0.25 -25.25
CA ARG A 108 -0.59 -1.02 -25.31
C ARG A 108 -0.35 -2.50 -25.59
N LYS A 109 0.18 -3.24 -24.60
CA LYS A 109 0.45 -4.68 -24.71
C LYS A 109 -0.81 -5.52 -24.51
N PRO A 110 -0.95 -6.70 -25.15
CA PRO A 110 -2.13 -7.56 -25.01
C PRO A 110 -2.49 -7.92 -23.56
N GLN A 111 -1.50 -8.15 -22.70
CA GLN A 111 -1.68 -8.43 -21.27
C GLN A 111 -2.36 -7.26 -20.53
N ILE A 112 -1.96 -6.03 -20.87
CA ILE A 112 -2.53 -4.81 -20.28
C ILE A 112 -3.98 -4.64 -20.77
N VAL A 113 -4.20 -4.83 -22.07
CA VAL A 113 -5.54 -4.73 -22.67
C VAL A 113 -6.48 -5.79 -22.10
N ASN A 114 -6.00 -7.00 -21.80
CA ASN A 114 -6.78 -8.02 -21.09
C ASN A 114 -7.25 -7.52 -19.71
N ASN A 115 -6.36 -6.92 -18.91
CA ASN A 115 -6.72 -6.38 -17.59
C ASN A 115 -7.71 -5.21 -17.71
N MET A 116 -7.53 -4.32 -18.69
CA MET A 116 -8.54 -3.29 -18.99
C MET A 116 -9.89 -3.90 -19.39
N GLY A 117 -9.88 -5.00 -20.13
CA GLY A 117 -11.08 -5.76 -20.47
C GLY A 117 -11.78 -6.34 -19.24
N TYR A 118 -11.02 -6.93 -18.32
CA TYR A 118 -11.52 -7.41 -17.04
C TYR A 118 -12.06 -6.28 -16.15
N SER A 119 -11.37 -5.14 -16.09
CA SER A 119 -11.86 -3.93 -15.41
C SER A 119 -13.26 -3.52 -15.91
N GLN A 120 -13.51 -3.59 -17.22
CA GLN A 120 -14.82 -3.29 -17.77
C GLN A 120 -15.88 -4.36 -17.45
N LEU A 121 -15.49 -5.61 -17.20
CA LEU A 121 -16.41 -6.63 -16.67
C LEU A 121 -16.89 -6.28 -15.27
N LEU A 122 -15.96 -5.88 -14.38
CA LEU A 122 -16.28 -5.48 -13.02
C LEU A 122 -17.26 -4.30 -12.97
N ARG A 123 -17.17 -3.41 -13.97
CA ARG A 123 -18.08 -2.26 -14.15
C ARG A 123 -19.43 -2.64 -14.79
N GLY A 124 -19.64 -3.90 -15.17
CA GLY A 124 -20.81 -4.35 -15.92
C GLY A 124 -20.85 -3.89 -17.38
N ASN A 125 -19.80 -3.25 -17.90
CA ASN A 125 -19.72 -2.79 -19.28
C ASN A 125 -19.35 -3.93 -20.22
N LYS A 126 -20.26 -4.90 -20.37
CA LYS A 126 -20.07 -6.11 -21.18
C LYS A 126 -19.63 -5.82 -22.62
N LYS A 127 -20.14 -4.74 -23.23
CA LYS A 127 -19.79 -4.34 -24.61
C LYS A 127 -18.31 -3.94 -24.72
N ARG A 128 -17.84 -3.05 -23.84
CA ARG A 128 -16.45 -2.58 -23.86
C ARG A 128 -15.48 -3.67 -23.42
N ALA A 129 -15.86 -4.46 -22.41
CA ALA A 129 -15.10 -5.63 -21.99
C ALA A 129 -14.86 -6.59 -23.15
N ARG A 130 -15.91 -6.96 -23.89
CA ARG A 130 -15.79 -7.85 -25.06
C ARG A 130 -14.82 -7.31 -26.10
N ALA A 131 -14.90 -6.01 -26.43
CA ALA A 131 -14.02 -5.40 -27.42
C ALA A 131 -12.54 -5.50 -27.00
N LEU A 132 -12.22 -5.12 -25.76
CA LEU A 132 -10.85 -5.16 -25.24
C LEU A 132 -10.32 -6.59 -25.12
N LEU A 133 -11.13 -7.52 -24.62
CA LEU A 133 -10.71 -8.93 -24.50
C LEU A 133 -10.47 -9.56 -25.88
N MET A 134 -11.28 -9.24 -26.89
CA MET A 134 -11.04 -9.71 -28.26
C MET A 134 -9.75 -9.11 -28.85
N GLU A 135 -9.47 -7.83 -28.59
CA GLU A 135 -8.21 -7.17 -28.97
C GLU A 135 -7.01 -7.86 -28.30
N ALA A 136 -7.06 -8.07 -26.98
CA ALA A 136 -6.02 -8.77 -26.25
C ALA A 136 -5.78 -10.19 -26.79
N ARG A 137 -6.86 -10.94 -27.03
CA ARG A 137 -6.78 -12.30 -27.56
C ARG A 137 -6.02 -12.40 -28.87
N ALA A 138 -6.21 -11.43 -29.77
CA ALA A 138 -5.55 -11.42 -31.08
C ALA A 138 -4.02 -11.28 -30.99
N GLY A 139 -3.50 -10.71 -29.91
CA GLY A 139 -2.06 -10.48 -29.70
C GLY A 139 -1.37 -11.47 -28.74
N MET A 140 -2.09 -12.44 -28.17
CA MET A 140 -1.53 -13.37 -27.17
C MET A 140 -1.23 -14.74 -27.77
N ALA A 141 -0.03 -15.27 -27.51
CA ALA A 141 0.33 -16.63 -27.86
C ALA A 141 -0.47 -17.67 -27.06
N ASP A 142 -0.72 -17.39 -25.77
CA ASP A 142 -1.60 -18.17 -24.91
C ASP A 142 -2.80 -17.30 -24.46
N PRO A 143 -3.99 -17.51 -25.07
CA PRO A 143 -5.19 -16.75 -24.73
C PRO A 143 -5.99 -17.36 -23.57
N THR A 144 -5.48 -18.34 -22.83
CA THR A 144 -6.24 -19.07 -21.79
C THR A 144 -6.91 -18.12 -20.78
N VAL A 145 -6.15 -17.15 -20.24
CA VAL A 145 -6.68 -16.15 -19.29
C VAL A 145 -7.75 -15.26 -19.95
N VAL A 146 -7.52 -14.83 -21.18
CA VAL A 146 -8.47 -13.98 -21.92
C VAL A 146 -9.77 -14.73 -22.20
N ASN A 147 -9.67 -16.02 -22.55
CA ASN A 147 -10.82 -16.87 -22.80
C ASN A 147 -11.65 -17.10 -21.52
N ALA A 148 -10.99 -17.24 -20.36
CA ALA A 148 -11.68 -17.30 -19.07
C ALA A 148 -12.48 -16.00 -18.83
N ASN A 149 -11.88 -14.84 -19.06
CA ASN A 149 -12.56 -13.54 -18.95
C ASN A 149 -13.73 -13.41 -19.94
N LEU A 150 -13.56 -13.84 -21.20
CA LEU A 150 -14.62 -13.84 -22.20
C LEU A 150 -15.78 -14.75 -21.81
N ALA A 151 -15.52 -15.88 -21.13
CA ALA A 151 -16.56 -16.79 -20.67
C ALA A 151 -17.46 -16.14 -19.59
N LEU A 152 -16.93 -15.23 -18.77
CA LEU A 152 -17.69 -14.49 -17.75
C LEU A 152 -18.79 -13.61 -18.38
N LEU A 153 -18.59 -13.11 -19.61
CA LEU A 153 -19.60 -12.30 -20.31
C LEU A 153 -20.92 -13.03 -20.57
N ASN A 154 -20.84 -14.36 -20.70
CA ASN A 154 -21.97 -15.20 -21.07
C ASN A 154 -22.71 -15.75 -19.83
N LYS A 155 -22.22 -15.49 -18.61
CA LYS A 155 -22.72 -16.07 -17.36
C LYS A 155 -23.77 -15.21 -16.63
N GLY A 156 -24.55 -14.39 -17.32
CA GLY A 156 -25.63 -13.62 -16.68
C GLY A 156 -26.56 -12.96 -17.65
#